data_AF-F4WQ35-F1
#
_entry.id   AF-F4WQ35-F1
#
_cell.length_a   1.000
_cell.length_b   1.000
_cell.length_c   1.000
_cell.angle_alpha   90.00
_cell.angle_beta   90.00
_cell.angle_gamma   90.00
#
_symmetry.space_group_name_H-M   'P 1'
#
loop_
_entity.id
_entity.type
_entity.pdbx_description
1 polymer ?
#
loop_
_entity_poly.entity_id
_entity_poly.type
_entity_poly.pdbx_seq_one_letter_code
_entity_poly.pdbx_strand_id
1 'polypeptide(L)'
;MSTNYVIASWCYVVSSLLDAVDGHAARYYNQSTKFGAILDQLTDRIGTMCLMATLCQFYEPYTFWFRVSMAIDISCHWIYLHTTLLQGKTSHKFVDMSENPIMRLYYTNRMVLFFMCAGNEAFYAGLYLLHFTPGPIFAGMSLYSIIVHLTFPIALVKAAISLLHGYVACINLSIIDVKERQERLKMN
;
A
#
# COMPACT_ATOMS: atom_id res chain seq x y z
N MET A 1 3.52 22.59 1.06
CA MET A 1 2.36 22.10 0.30
C MET A 1 1.26 23.13 0.14
N SER A 2 0.99 24.03 1.11
CA SER A 2 -0.07 25.05 1.00
C SER A 2 0.22 26.20 0.02
N THR A 3 1.49 26.55 -0.22
CA THR A 3 1.85 27.75 -1.01
C THR A 3 2.13 27.49 -2.49
N ASN A 4 2.50 26.26 -2.87
CA ASN A 4 2.83 25.92 -4.25
C ASN A 4 2.40 24.48 -4.58
N TYR A 5 1.08 24.30 -4.65
CA TYR A 5 0.47 22.98 -4.84
C TYR A 5 0.85 22.35 -6.18
N VAL A 6 1.10 23.15 -7.22
CA VAL A 6 1.52 22.67 -8.55
C VAL A 6 2.87 21.96 -8.49
N ILE A 7 3.89 22.59 -7.88
CA ILE A 7 5.21 21.96 -7.73
C ILE A 7 5.11 20.72 -6.87
N ALA A 8 4.38 20.79 -5.74
CA ALA A 8 4.20 19.64 -4.86
C ALA A 8 3.54 18.45 -5.57
N SER A 9 2.51 18.69 -6.38
CA SER A 9 1.86 17.64 -7.17
C SER A 9 2.78 17.03 -8.22
N TRP A 10 3.58 17.84 -8.92
CA TRP A 10 4.57 17.32 -9.87
C TRP A 10 5.65 16.50 -9.17
N CYS A 11 6.20 16.97 -8.05
CA CYS A 11 7.16 16.21 -7.26
C CYS A 11 6.57 14.87 -6.79
N TYR A 12 5.32 14.87 -6.33
CA TYR A 12 4.64 13.65 -5.89
C TYR A 12 4.46 12.66 -7.04
N VAL A 13 3.87 13.09 -8.16
CA VAL A 13 3.62 12.25 -9.33
C VAL A 13 4.93 11.69 -9.91
N VAL A 14 5.96 12.53 -10.04
CA VAL A 14 7.28 12.06 -10.52
C VAL A 14 7.88 11.05 -9.55
N SER A 15 7.77 11.27 -8.24
CA SER A 15 8.25 10.33 -7.23
C SER A 15 7.55 8.97 -7.38
N SER A 16 6.21 8.94 -7.48
CA SER A 16 5.45 7.69 -7.63
C SER A 16 5.74 6.97 -8.96
N LEU A 17 6.09 7.71 -10.02
CA LEU A 17 6.50 7.09 -11.29
C LEU A 17 7.90 6.50 -11.21
N LEU A 18 8.82 7.17 -10.51
CA LEU A 18 10.20 6.68 -10.33
C LEU A 18 10.25 5.41 -9.46
N ASP A 19 9.38 5.32 -8.46
CA ASP A 19 9.18 4.12 -7.63
C ASP A 19 8.88 2.88 -8.51
N ALA A 20 7.92 2.99 -9.43
CA ALA A 20 7.62 1.90 -10.37
C ALA A 20 8.81 1.49 -11.29
N VAL A 21 9.75 2.41 -11.52
CA VAL A 21 10.92 2.18 -12.38
C VAL A 21 12.05 1.47 -11.64
N ASP A 22 12.22 1.69 -10.34
CA ASP A 22 13.39 1.15 -9.60
C ASP A 22 13.41 -0.38 -9.59
N GLY A 23 12.25 -1.02 -9.40
CA GLY A 23 12.13 -2.46 -9.38
C GLY A 23 12.31 -3.04 -10.78
N HIS A 24 11.90 -2.31 -11.82
CA HIS A 24 12.15 -2.70 -13.20
C HIS A 24 13.65 -2.66 -13.52
N ALA A 25 14.34 -1.57 -13.15
CA ALA A 25 15.78 -1.44 -13.31
C ALA A 25 16.54 -2.51 -12.51
N ALA A 26 16.19 -2.74 -11.25
CA ALA A 26 16.84 -3.73 -10.39
C ALA A 26 16.71 -5.17 -10.94
N ARG A 27 15.59 -5.49 -11.61
CA ARG A 27 15.40 -6.79 -12.30
C ARG A 27 16.20 -6.86 -13.60
N TYR A 28 16.19 -5.79 -14.40
CA TYR A 28 16.90 -5.72 -15.66
C TYR A 28 18.43 -5.84 -15.48
N TYR A 29 18.99 -5.17 -14.48
CA TYR A 29 20.42 -5.20 -14.17
C TYR A 29 20.83 -6.37 -13.25
N ASN A 30 19.89 -7.25 -12.86
CA ASN A 30 20.14 -8.36 -11.93
C ASN A 30 20.76 -7.91 -10.58
N GLN A 31 20.30 -6.76 -10.07
CA GLN A 31 20.76 -6.12 -8.83
C GLN A 31 19.66 -6.10 -7.75
N SER A 32 18.67 -6.99 -7.86
CA SER A 32 17.58 -7.09 -6.89
C SER A 32 18.09 -7.59 -5.53
N THR A 33 17.81 -6.86 -4.45
CA THR A 33 18.22 -7.21 -3.09
C THR A 33 17.03 -7.22 -2.13
N LYS A 34 17.14 -8.00 -1.04
CA LYS A 34 16.13 -7.98 0.04
C LYS A 34 16.01 -6.60 0.69
N PHE A 35 17.14 -5.93 0.88
CA PHE A 35 17.18 -4.56 1.41
C PHE A 35 16.43 -3.60 0.50
N GLY A 36 16.71 -3.63 -0.81
CA GLY A 36 16.03 -2.79 -1.80
C GLY A 36 14.51 -3.02 -1.79
N ALA A 37 14.06 -4.27 -1.79
CA ALA A 37 12.62 -4.58 -1.75
C ALA A 37 11.92 -4.13 -0.46
N ILE A 38 12.60 -4.19 0.69
CA ILE A 38 12.07 -3.66 1.96
C ILE A 38 12.03 -2.13 1.94
N LEU A 39 13.09 -1.51 1.40
CA LEU A 39 13.20 -0.05 1.32
C LEU A 39 12.12 0.54 0.41
N ASP A 40 11.95 -0.03 -0.78
CA ASP A 40 10.90 0.26 -1.77
C ASP A 40 9.51 0.29 -1.09
N GLN A 41 9.11 -0.83 -0.48
CA GLN A 41 7.84 -0.92 0.23
C GLN A 41 7.70 0.10 1.37
N LEU A 42 8.79 0.40 2.10
CA LEU A 42 8.76 1.36 3.19
C LEU A 42 8.60 2.80 2.68
N THR A 43 9.34 3.19 1.64
CA THR A 43 9.27 4.54 1.06
C THR A 43 7.91 4.83 0.45
N ASP A 44 7.33 3.85 -0.23
CA ASP A 44 5.97 3.88 -0.77
C ASP A 44 4.95 4.26 0.31
N ARG A 45 4.99 3.53 1.43
CA ARG A 45 4.03 3.67 2.53
C ARG A 45 4.21 5.00 3.27
N ILE A 46 5.45 5.42 3.48
CA ILE A 46 5.74 6.74 4.07
C ILE A 46 5.28 7.87 3.14
N GLY A 47 5.46 7.72 1.82
CA GLY A 47 4.99 8.68 0.82
C GLY A 47 3.48 8.91 0.89
N THR A 48 2.69 7.84 0.82
CA THR A 48 1.23 7.92 0.93
C THR A 48 0.80 8.45 2.30
N MET A 49 1.47 8.03 3.40
CA MET A 49 1.18 8.51 4.76
C MET A 49 1.38 10.03 4.87
N CYS A 50 2.48 10.57 4.34
CA CYS A 50 2.75 12.02 4.35
C CYS A 50 1.69 12.81 3.57
N LEU A 51 1.23 12.27 2.43
CA LEU A 51 0.11 12.86 1.68
C LEU A 51 -1.18 12.85 2.50
N MET A 52 -1.54 11.71 3.09
CA MET A 52 -2.73 11.58 3.93
C MET A 52 -2.69 12.46 5.19
N ALA A 53 -1.52 12.62 5.81
CA ALA A 53 -1.31 13.54 6.92
C ALA A 53 -1.58 15.00 6.51
N THR A 54 -1.21 15.37 5.28
CA THR A 54 -1.57 16.68 4.70
C THR A 54 -3.07 16.79 4.46
N LEU A 55 -3.71 15.74 3.94
CA LEU A 55 -5.16 15.72 3.73
C LEU A 55 -5.95 15.85 5.03
N CYS A 56 -5.44 15.36 6.16
CA CYS A 56 -6.05 15.59 7.47
C CYS A 56 -6.16 17.09 7.82
N GLN A 57 -5.22 17.92 7.36
CA GLN A 57 -5.28 19.37 7.59
C GLN A 57 -6.28 20.06 6.67
N PHE A 58 -6.45 19.55 5.44
CA PHE A 58 -7.34 20.15 4.43
C PHE A 58 -8.80 19.74 4.58
N TYR A 59 -9.03 18.52 5.08
CA TYR A 59 -10.35 17.90 5.19
C TYR A 59 -10.61 17.47 6.64
N GLU A 60 -10.62 18.44 7.55
CA GLU A 60 -10.72 18.21 9.00
C GLU A 60 -11.85 17.22 9.39
N PRO A 61 -13.08 17.31 8.85
CA PRO A 61 -14.16 16.37 9.20
C PRO A 61 -13.87 14.90 8.85
N TYR A 62 -12.98 14.64 7.89
CA TYR A 62 -12.65 13.29 7.41
C TYR A 62 -11.34 12.76 8.00
N THR A 63 -10.68 13.52 8.87
CA THR A 63 -9.41 13.18 9.51
C THR A 63 -9.40 11.81 10.17
N PHE A 64 -10.50 11.43 10.82
CA PHE A 64 -10.63 10.11 11.43
C PHE A 64 -10.40 8.98 10.41
N TRP A 65 -11.01 9.08 9.23
CA TRP A 65 -10.90 8.05 8.19
C TRP A 65 -9.51 7.99 7.57
N PHE A 66 -8.86 9.13 7.34
CA PHE A 66 -7.47 9.14 6.90
C PHE A 66 -6.54 8.49 7.92
N ARG A 67 -6.71 8.79 9.22
CA ARG A 67 -5.91 8.16 10.30
C ARG A 67 -6.13 6.66 10.37
N VAL A 68 -7.38 6.20 10.27
CA VAL A 68 -7.70 4.76 10.25
C VAL A 68 -7.06 4.09 9.04
N SER A 69 -7.19 4.67 7.84
CA SER A 69 -6.59 4.09 6.63
C SER A 69 -5.06 4.06 6.71
N MET A 70 -4.39 5.08 7.25
CA MET A 70 -2.94 5.06 7.49
C MET A 70 -2.55 3.95 8.48
N ALA A 71 -3.29 3.83 9.58
CA ALA A 71 -3.02 2.83 10.61
C ALA A 71 -3.17 1.40 10.05
N ILE A 72 -4.24 1.14 9.29
CA ILE A 72 -4.46 -0.15 8.63
C ILE A 72 -3.30 -0.47 7.68
N ASP A 73 -2.97 0.46 6.79
CA ASP A 73 -1.98 0.23 5.75
C ASP A 73 -0.59 -0.06 6.33
N ILE A 74 -0.13 0.75 7.28
CA ILE A 74 1.19 0.58 7.92
C ILE A 74 1.22 -0.70 8.76
N SER A 75 0.24 -0.90 9.66
CA SER A 75 0.28 -2.01 10.61
C SER A 75 0.18 -3.38 9.91
N CYS A 76 -0.69 -3.51 8.92
CA CYS A 76 -0.91 -4.76 8.22
C CYS A 76 0.29 -5.17 7.35
N HIS A 77 0.91 -4.21 6.64
CA HIS A 77 2.12 -4.48 5.87
C HIS A 77 3.31 -4.75 6.79
N TRP A 78 3.43 -4.04 7.92
CA TRP A 78 4.50 -4.24 8.89
C TRP A 78 4.50 -5.68 9.44
N ILE A 79 3.37 -6.15 9.96
CA ILE A 79 3.27 -7.51 10.51
C ILE A 79 3.48 -8.57 9.44
N TYR A 80 2.98 -8.35 8.22
CA TYR A 80 3.20 -9.27 7.11
C TYR A 80 4.66 -9.37 6.70
N LEU A 81 5.35 -8.23 6.57
CA LEU A 81 6.76 -8.21 6.21
C LEU A 81 7.59 -8.99 7.23
N HIS A 82 7.38 -8.74 8.52
CA HIS A 82 8.06 -9.47 9.58
C HIS A 82 7.75 -10.97 9.55
N THR A 83 6.49 -11.33 9.38
CA THR A 83 6.07 -12.74 9.31
C THR A 83 6.73 -13.44 8.13
N THR A 84 6.72 -12.83 6.94
CA THR A 84 7.33 -13.38 5.72
C THR A 84 8.84 -13.57 5.87
N LEU A 85 9.53 -12.65 6.55
CA LEU A 85 10.95 -12.77 6.84
C LEU A 85 11.26 -13.93 7.81
N LEU A 86 10.40 -14.14 8.83
CA LEU A 86 10.52 -15.26 9.78
C LEU A 86 10.19 -16.61 9.11
N GLN A 87 9.23 -16.63 8.19
CA GLN A 87 8.81 -17.83 7.45
C GLN A 87 9.89 -18.44 6.56
N GLY A 88 10.90 -17.67 6.12
CA GLY A 88 11.93 -18.04 5.14
C GLY A 88 12.78 -19.29 5.44
N LYS A 89 12.40 -20.09 6.45
CA LYS A 89 13.01 -21.36 6.84
C LYS A 89 12.03 -22.55 7.03
N THR A 90 10.70 -22.38 6.95
CA THR A 90 9.75 -23.41 7.46
C THR A 90 8.60 -23.79 6.50
N SER A 91 8.91 -24.49 5.43
CA SER A 91 8.11 -24.60 4.19
C SER A 91 6.71 -25.27 4.15
N HIS A 92 6.14 -25.90 5.20
CA HIS A 92 5.05 -26.89 4.94
C HIS A 92 3.69 -26.72 5.63
N LYS A 93 3.47 -25.67 6.46
CA LYS A 93 2.18 -25.51 7.16
C LYS A 93 1.62 -24.07 7.16
N PHE A 94 2.20 -23.17 6.40
CA PHE A 94 1.69 -21.79 6.34
C PHE A 94 0.45 -21.68 5.47
N VAL A 95 -0.45 -20.80 5.87
CA VAL A 95 -1.54 -20.36 5.01
C VAL A 95 -0.89 -19.48 3.94
N ASP A 96 -0.79 -20.02 2.73
CA ASP A 96 -0.28 -19.26 1.61
C ASP A 96 -1.33 -18.20 1.23
N MET A 97 -0.89 -16.96 1.02
CA MET A 97 -1.69 -15.90 0.43
C MET A 97 -2.33 -16.35 -0.90
N SER A 98 -1.71 -17.30 -1.61
CA SER A 98 -2.23 -17.88 -2.84
C SER A 98 -3.48 -18.77 -2.68
N GLU A 99 -3.79 -19.24 -1.47
CA GLU A 99 -5.01 -20.04 -1.20
C GLU A 99 -6.27 -19.17 -1.14
N ASN A 100 -6.14 -17.89 -0.79
CA ASN A 100 -7.26 -16.96 -0.85
C ASN A 100 -7.43 -16.43 -2.30
N PRO A 101 -8.58 -16.65 -2.96
CA PRO A 101 -8.78 -16.26 -4.36
C PRO A 101 -8.54 -14.77 -4.62
N ILE A 102 -8.88 -13.91 -3.66
CA ILE A 102 -8.74 -12.45 -3.77
C ILE A 102 -7.27 -12.06 -3.73
N MET A 103 -6.51 -12.59 -2.76
CA MET A 103 -5.09 -12.32 -2.63
C MET A 103 -4.28 -12.92 -3.77
N ARG A 104 -4.69 -14.10 -4.26
CA ARG A 104 -4.09 -14.71 -5.45
C ARG A 104 -4.26 -13.81 -6.66
N LEU A 105 -5.46 -13.30 -6.92
CA LEU A 105 -5.69 -12.37 -8.03
C LEU A 105 -4.85 -11.09 -7.88
N TYR A 106 -4.83 -10.53 -6.67
CA TYR A 106 -4.13 -9.29 -6.35
C TYR A 106 -2.61 -9.37 -6.59
N TYR A 107 -1.97 -10.46 -6.15
CA TYR A 107 -0.51 -10.62 -6.28
C TYR A 107 -0.04 -11.35 -7.55
N THR A 108 -0.88 -12.21 -8.15
CA THR A 108 -0.50 -12.95 -9.36
C THR A 108 -0.61 -12.07 -10.62
N ASN A 109 -1.61 -11.20 -10.67
CA ASN A 109 -1.81 -10.33 -11.82
C ASN A 109 -1.19 -8.95 -11.58
N ARG A 110 -0.02 -8.71 -12.19
CA ARG A 110 0.71 -7.44 -12.11
C ARG A 110 -0.14 -6.23 -12.53
N MET A 111 -1.06 -6.41 -13.48
CA MET A 111 -1.96 -5.32 -13.88
C MET A 111 -2.93 -4.96 -12.77
N VAL A 112 -3.51 -5.96 -12.09
CA VAL A 112 -4.40 -5.72 -10.95
C VAL A 112 -3.66 -5.00 -9.83
N LEU A 113 -2.47 -5.46 -9.47
CA LEU A 113 -1.63 -4.80 -8.46
C LEU A 113 -1.35 -3.34 -8.84
N PHE A 114 -0.91 -3.10 -10.07
CA PHE A 114 -0.64 -1.75 -10.56
C PHE A 114 -1.88 -0.86 -10.52
N PHE A 115 -3.03 -1.34 -11.02
CA PHE A 115 -4.28 -0.56 -10.99
C PHE A 115 -4.75 -0.24 -9.58
N MET A 116 -4.59 -1.16 -8.63
CA MET A 116 -4.98 -0.94 -7.24
C MET A 116 -4.05 0.06 -6.55
N CYS A 117 -2.74 -0.03 -6.78
CA CYS A 117 -1.79 0.96 -6.29
C CYS A 117 -2.03 2.34 -6.93
N ALA A 118 -2.05 2.42 -8.27
CA ALA A 118 -2.24 3.66 -9.01
C ALA A 118 -3.60 4.30 -8.71
N GLY A 119 -4.68 3.52 -8.56
CA GLY A 119 -5.99 4.03 -8.19
C GLY A 119 -6.01 4.61 -6.79
N ASN A 120 -5.37 3.96 -5.82
CA ASN A 120 -5.24 4.51 -4.46
C ASN A 120 -4.43 5.81 -4.43
N GLU A 121 -3.31 5.85 -5.15
CA GLU A 121 -2.51 7.07 -5.25
C GLU A 121 -3.27 8.19 -5.95
N ALA A 122 -4.00 7.88 -7.03
CA ALA A 122 -4.85 8.83 -7.74
C ALA A 122 -5.99 9.35 -6.87
N PHE A 123 -6.53 8.55 -5.95
CA PHE A 123 -7.55 8.99 -5.00
C PHE A 123 -7.00 10.07 -4.05
N TYR A 124 -5.91 9.78 -3.34
CA TYR A 124 -5.34 10.73 -2.38
C TYR A 124 -4.72 11.96 -3.06
N ALA A 125 -4.02 11.78 -4.19
CA ALA A 125 -3.48 12.89 -4.96
C ALA A 125 -4.59 13.74 -5.60
N GLY A 126 -5.69 13.10 -6.02
CA GLY A 126 -6.89 13.76 -6.52
C GLY A 126 -7.56 14.62 -5.45
N LEU A 127 -7.72 14.10 -4.23
CA LEU A 127 -8.22 14.88 -3.09
C LEU A 127 -7.34 16.09 -2.77
N TYR A 128 -6.03 15.92 -2.85
CA TYR A 128 -5.07 17.01 -2.64
C TYR A 128 -5.24 18.11 -3.69
N LEU A 129 -5.30 17.76 -4.97
CA LEU A 129 -5.49 18.72 -6.07
C LEU A 129 -6.86 19.40 -6.00
N LEU A 130 -7.91 18.64 -5.69
CA LEU A 130 -9.29 19.15 -5.59
C LEU A 130 -9.44 20.22 -4.51
N HIS A 131 -8.62 20.18 -3.45
CA HIS A 131 -8.61 21.21 -2.41
C HIS A 131 -8.22 22.60 -2.96
N PHE A 132 -7.31 22.66 -3.94
CA PHE A 132 -6.79 23.91 -4.48
C PHE A 132 -7.49 24.35 -5.77
N THR A 133 -7.87 23.40 -6.63
CA THR A 133 -8.47 23.70 -7.92
C THR A 133 -9.42 22.59 -8.34
N PRO A 134 -10.59 22.91 -8.92
CA PRO A 134 -11.44 21.91 -9.56
C PRO A 134 -10.79 21.33 -10.83
N GLY A 135 -9.69 21.91 -11.32
CA GLY A 135 -9.06 21.47 -12.57
C GLY A 135 -9.92 21.80 -13.81
N PRO A 136 -9.57 21.26 -14.98
CA PRO A 136 -10.35 21.47 -16.19
C PRO A 136 -11.75 20.87 -16.03
N ILE A 137 -12.75 21.60 -16.48
CA ILE A 137 -14.14 21.14 -16.47
C ILE A 137 -14.34 20.22 -17.66
N PHE A 138 -14.68 18.95 -17.38
CA PHE A 138 -15.00 17.96 -18.39
C PHE A 138 -16.45 17.52 -18.20
N ALA A 139 -17.27 17.63 -19.24
CA ALA A 139 -18.70 17.30 -19.20
C ALA A 139 -19.48 17.99 -18.06
N GLY A 140 -19.14 19.24 -17.73
CA GLY A 140 -19.78 20.02 -16.66
C GLY A 140 -19.35 19.66 -15.24
N MET A 141 -18.42 18.71 -15.08
CA MET A 141 -17.85 18.31 -13.78
C MET A 141 -16.35 18.60 -13.71
N SER A 142 -15.85 18.84 -12.50
CA SER A 142 -14.42 18.95 -12.23
C SER A 142 -13.72 17.63 -12.57
N LEU A 143 -12.65 17.66 -13.37
CA LEU A 143 -11.85 16.47 -13.69
C LEU A 143 -11.35 15.76 -12.43
N TYR A 144 -10.84 16.51 -11.45
CA TYR A 144 -10.35 15.91 -10.19
C TYR A 144 -11.49 15.32 -9.37
N SER A 145 -12.67 15.92 -9.39
CA SER A 145 -13.86 15.31 -8.77
C SER A 145 -14.20 13.98 -9.42
N ILE A 146 -14.21 13.89 -10.76
CA ILE A 146 -14.44 12.61 -11.47
C ILE A 146 -13.40 11.56 -11.06
N ILE A 147 -12.12 11.93 -11.04
CA ILE A 147 -11.02 11.03 -10.65
C ILE A 147 -11.24 10.51 -9.23
N VAL A 148 -11.54 11.39 -8.27
CA VAL A 148 -11.78 11.02 -6.87
C VAL A 148 -12.95 10.06 -6.74
N HIS A 149 -14.07 10.32 -7.40
CA HIS A 149 -15.24 9.43 -7.31
C HIS A 149 -14.99 8.06 -7.97
N LEU A 150 -14.24 8.02 -9.07
CA LEU A 150 -13.90 6.78 -9.77
C LEU A 150 -12.90 5.93 -8.97
N THR A 151 -11.97 6.58 -8.27
CA THR A 151 -10.88 5.91 -7.54
C THR A 151 -11.20 5.63 -6.07
N PHE A 152 -12.23 6.26 -5.51
CA PHE A 152 -12.68 6.01 -4.13
C PHE A 152 -13.01 4.53 -3.84
N PRO A 153 -13.77 3.81 -4.69
CA PRO A 153 -13.99 2.37 -4.49
C PRO A 153 -12.70 1.58 -4.49
N ILE A 154 -11.71 1.97 -5.31
CA ILE A 154 -10.40 1.30 -5.38
C ILE A 154 -9.66 1.47 -4.05
N ALA A 155 -9.65 2.68 -3.47
CA ALA A 155 -9.03 2.94 -2.17
C ALA A 155 -9.68 2.11 -1.05
N LEU A 156 -11.01 1.97 -1.05
CA LEU A 156 -11.73 1.12 -0.10
C LEU A 156 -11.36 -0.36 -0.24
N VAL A 157 -11.36 -0.88 -1.47
CA VAL A 157 -10.99 -2.29 -1.72
C VAL A 157 -9.53 -2.53 -1.36
N LYS A 158 -8.62 -1.59 -1.65
CA LYS A 158 -7.22 -1.70 -1.23
C LYS A 158 -7.08 -1.74 0.29
N ALA A 159 -7.79 -0.88 1.03
CA ALA A 159 -7.79 -0.92 2.49
C ALA A 159 -8.32 -2.25 3.05
N ALA A 160 -9.37 -2.81 2.44
CA ALA A 160 -9.90 -4.13 2.81
C ALA A 160 -8.90 -5.27 2.52
N ILE A 161 -8.17 -5.19 1.39
CA ILE A 161 -7.09 -6.12 1.07
C ILE A 161 -5.96 -6.00 2.09
N SER A 162 -5.59 -4.79 2.51
CA SER A 162 -4.59 -4.59 3.57
C SER A 162 -5.03 -5.26 4.89
N LEU A 163 -6.30 -5.15 5.29
CA LEU A 163 -6.81 -5.87 6.47
C LEU A 163 -6.69 -7.40 6.33
N LEU A 164 -7.08 -7.94 5.17
CA LEU A 164 -6.92 -9.37 4.88
C LEU A 164 -5.46 -9.79 4.94
N HIS A 165 -4.57 -8.93 4.44
CA HIS A 165 -3.13 -9.14 4.47
C HIS A 165 -2.59 -9.24 5.89
N GLY A 166 -3.00 -8.32 6.77
CA GLY A 166 -2.67 -8.35 8.21
C GLY A 166 -3.24 -9.57 8.92
N TYR A 167 -4.49 -9.95 8.61
CA TYR A 167 -5.12 -11.14 9.19
C TYR A 167 -4.35 -12.44 8.86
N VAL A 168 -3.99 -12.64 7.58
CA VAL A 168 -3.21 -13.81 7.16
C VAL A 168 -1.82 -13.81 7.82
N ALA A 169 -1.18 -12.64 7.93
CA ALA A 169 0.09 -12.50 8.64
C ALA A 169 -0.02 -12.93 10.11
N CYS A 170 -1.05 -12.50 10.84
CA CYS A 170 -1.26 -12.90 12.22
C CYS A 170 -1.40 -14.43 12.39
N ILE A 171 -2.18 -15.09 11.51
CA ILE A 171 -2.31 -16.55 11.53
C ILE A 171 -0.95 -17.20 11.30
N ASN A 172 -0.25 -16.75 10.26
CA ASN A 172 1.05 -17.30 9.91
C ASN A 172 2.07 -17.12 11.03
N LEU A 173 2.09 -15.97 11.70
CA LEU A 173 2.95 -15.74 12.87
C LEU A 173 2.60 -16.70 14.02
N SER A 174 1.31 -16.93 14.29
CA SER A 174 0.89 -17.89 15.32
C SER A 174 1.34 -19.33 15.02
N ILE A 175 1.39 -19.71 13.74
CA ILE A 175 1.89 -21.03 13.31
C ILE A 175 3.40 -21.14 13.59
N ILE A 176 4.17 -20.06 13.38
CA ILE A 176 5.60 -20.01 13.75
C ILE A 176 5.75 -20.23 15.25
N ASP A 177 5.02 -19.48 16.08
CA ASP A 177 5.10 -19.56 17.53
C ASP A 177 4.80 -20.98 18.06
N VAL A 178 3.74 -21.61 17.53
CA VAL A 178 3.38 -22.99 17.91
C VAL A 178 4.48 -23.97 17.52
N LYS A 179 5.07 -23.82 16.32
CA LYS A 179 6.13 -24.70 15.85
C LYS A 179 7.39 -24.56 16.70
N GLU A 180 7.84 -23.34 16.96
CA GLU A 180 9.00 -23.08 17.82
C GLU A 180 8.79 -23.59 19.25
N ARG A 181 7.55 -23.55 19.77
CA ARG A 181 7.22 -24.13 21.07
C ARG A 181 7.30 -25.66 21.04
N GLN A 182 6.82 -26.32 19.99
CA GLN A 182 6.92 -27.77 19.83
C GLN A 182 8.37 -28.25 19.69
N GLU A 183 9.21 -27.50 18.96
CA GLU A 183 10.62 -27.83 18.82
C GLU A 183 11.37 -27.72 20.14
N ARG A 184 11.11 -26.67 20.94
CA ARG A 184 11.65 -26.53 22.30
C ARG A 184 11.25 -27.69 23.22
N LEU A 185 10.02 -28.17 23.14
CA LEU A 185 9.56 -29.31 23.94
C LEU A 185 10.21 -30.65 23.55
N LYS A 186 10.71 -30.78 22.31
CA LYS A 186 11.44 -31.99 21.86
C LYS A 186 12.91 -31.99 22.27
N MET A 187 13.45 -30.82 22.62
CA MET A 187 14.85 -30.65 23.02
C MET A 187 15.07 -30.80 24.53
N ASN A 188 14.00 -30.72 25.32
CA ASN A 188 13.99 -30.95 26.78
C ASN A 188 13.54 -32.37 27.09
#